data_AF-A0A3P7JS51-F1
#
_entry.id   AF-A0A3P7JS51-F1
#
_cell.length_a   1.000
_cell.length_b   1.000
_cell.length_c   1.000
_cell.angle_alpha   90.00
_cell.angle_beta   90.00
_cell.angle_gamma   90.00
#
_symmetry.space_group_name_H-M   'P 1'
#
loop_
_entity.id
_entity.type
_entity.pdbx_description
1 polymer ?
#
loop_
_entity_poly.entity_id
_entity_poly.type
_entity_poly.pdbx_seq_one_letter_code
_entity_poly.pdbx_strand_id
1 'polypeptide(L)'
;MGVWPIFMLVFCQLMVAVGFIIRVSVGHEQVACDSYKIKGIDEGNGSLCFVVFLLTYFFGMAASVWWIILSLSWVLAAASKWSSEAISSYSAHFHAVGWLLPAAQTIVVLVFNAIDGDPVTGMCYVGNTDVNHLRMFVLGKNC
;
A
#
# COMPACT_ATOMS: atom_id res chain seq x y z
N MET A 1 -3.18 -22.63 -16.62
CA MET A 1 -3.48 -21.28 -16.08
C MET A 1 -2.28 -20.82 -15.27
N GLY A 2 -1.77 -19.61 -15.48
CA GLY A 2 -0.62 -19.12 -14.71
C GLY A 2 -0.98 -19.05 -13.23
N VAL A 3 -0.26 -19.79 -12.38
CA VAL A 3 -0.43 -19.76 -10.91
C VAL A 3 0.32 -18.61 -10.25
N TRP A 4 1.25 -17.99 -10.97
CA TRP A 4 2.04 -16.85 -10.51
C TRP A 4 1.21 -15.62 -10.08
N PRO A 5 0.07 -15.22 -10.70
CA PRO A 5 -0.68 -14.06 -10.25
C PRO A 5 -1.35 -14.33 -8.90
N ILE A 6 -1.79 -15.57 -8.67
CA ILE A 6 -2.39 -15.99 -7.39
C ILE A 6 -1.33 -15.95 -6.29
N PHE A 7 -0.14 -16.51 -6.53
CA PHE A 7 0.95 -16.47 -5.56
C PHE A 7 1.35 -15.03 -5.20
N MET A 8 1.50 -14.17 -6.20
CA MET A 8 1.87 -12.76 -5.97
C MET A 8 0.76 -11.99 -5.25
N LEU A 9 -0.51 -12.25 -5.56
CA LEU A 9 -1.64 -11.67 -4.84
C LEU A 9 -1.63 -12.08 -3.36
N VAL A 10 -1.48 -13.36 -3.06
CA VAL A 10 -1.42 -13.87 -1.67
C VAL A 10 -0.23 -13.28 -0.92
N PHE A 11 0.94 -13.19 -1.58
CA PHE A 11 2.11 -12.54 -1.01
C PHE A 11 1.84 -11.07 -0.65
N CYS A 12 1.21 -10.30 -1.54
CA CYS A 12 0.86 -8.92 -1.26
C CYS A 12 -0.11 -8.80 -0.07
N GLN A 13 -1.13 -9.68 0.00
CA GLN A 13 -2.07 -9.69 1.12
C GLN A 13 -1.41 -10.05 2.46
N LEU A 14 -0.43 -10.97 2.44
CA LEU A 14 0.35 -11.30 3.62
C LEU A 14 1.12 -10.06 4.12
N MET A 15 1.78 -9.33 3.22
CA MET A 15 2.54 -8.12 3.59
C MET A 15 1.64 -7.01 4.12
N VAL A 16 0.45 -6.82 3.53
CA VAL A 16 -0.57 -5.90 4.06
C VAL A 16 -1.00 -6.32 5.48
N ALA A 17 -1.26 -7.61 5.70
CA ALA A 17 -1.60 -8.12 7.02
C ALA A 17 -0.48 -7.87 8.05
N VAL A 18 0.79 -8.03 7.65
CA VAL A 18 1.94 -7.69 8.51
C VAL A 18 1.92 -6.21 8.90
N GLY A 19 1.59 -5.30 7.98
CA GLY A 19 1.44 -3.87 8.30
C GLY A 19 0.40 -3.61 9.40
N PHE A 20 -0.77 -4.27 9.31
CA PHE A 20 -1.79 -4.18 10.37
C PHE A 20 -1.34 -4.81 11.69
N ILE A 21 -0.65 -5.95 11.65
CA ILE A 21 -0.11 -6.60 12.85
C ILE A 21 0.90 -5.68 13.55
N ILE A 22 1.78 -5.00 12.82
CA ILE A 22 2.74 -4.03 13.37
C ILE A 22 1.98 -2.90 14.10
N ARG A 23 0.94 -2.35 13.49
CA ARG A 23 0.12 -1.33 14.15
C ARG A 23 -0.53 -1.83 15.44
N VAL A 24 -1.02 -3.07 15.44
CA VAL A 24 -1.66 -3.65 16.63
C VAL A 24 -0.64 -3.98 17.73
N SER A 25 0.56 -4.44 17.38
CA SER A 25 1.57 -4.86 18.35
C SER A 25 2.35 -3.71 18.97
N VAL A 26 2.69 -2.68 18.18
CA VAL A 26 3.47 -1.52 18.64
C VAL A 26 2.56 -0.47 19.28
N GLY A 27 1.31 -0.39 18.83
CA GLY A 27 0.32 0.55 19.33
C GLY A 27 0.19 1.80 18.46
N HIS A 28 -0.99 2.42 18.57
CA HIS A 28 -1.42 3.55 17.76
C HIS A 28 -0.49 4.76 17.85
N GLU A 29 -0.10 5.11 19.08
CA GLU A 29 0.74 6.28 19.35
C GLU A 29 2.08 6.15 18.64
N GLN A 30 2.81 5.04 18.82
CA GLN A 30 4.15 4.90 18.25
C GLN A 30 4.19 4.87 16.72
N VAL A 31 3.11 4.46 16.06
CA VAL A 31 3.03 4.37 14.59
C VAL A 31 2.58 5.68 13.96
N ALA A 32 1.50 6.30 14.46
CA ALA A 32 0.86 7.45 13.82
C ALA A 32 1.09 8.78 14.54
N CYS A 33 1.51 8.77 15.82
CA CYS A 33 1.63 9.97 16.64
C CYS A 33 2.98 10.13 17.34
N ASP A 34 3.29 11.36 17.73
CA ASP A 34 4.30 11.66 18.74
C ASP A 34 3.66 12.63 19.75
N SER A 35 3.18 12.08 20.87
CA SER A 35 2.38 12.76 21.89
C SER A 35 1.15 13.50 21.30
N TYR A 36 1.33 14.73 20.82
CA TYR A 36 0.27 15.60 20.29
C TYR A 36 0.43 15.91 18.78
N LYS A 37 1.44 15.35 18.12
CA LYS A 37 1.72 15.57 16.70
C LYS A 37 1.47 14.32 15.88
N ILE A 38 0.89 14.49 14.69
CA ILE A 38 0.80 13.44 13.67
C ILE A 38 2.20 13.26 13.05
N LYS A 39 2.65 12.01 12.92
CA LYS A 39 3.94 11.71 12.29
C LYS A 39 3.86 11.88 10.76
N GLY A 40 4.80 12.64 10.22
CA GLY A 40 5.15 12.68 8.80
C GLY A 40 6.54 12.09 8.55
N ILE A 41 6.93 11.93 7.28
CA ILE A 41 8.21 11.33 6.89
C ILE A 41 9.42 12.18 7.35
N ASP A 42 9.26 13.50 7.45
CA ASP A 42 10.34 14.45 7.72
C ASP A 42 10.87 14.42 9.16
N GLU A 43 10.13 13.85 10.11
CA GLU A 43 10.55 13.73 11.51
C GLU A 43 11.26 12.39 11.69
N GLY A 44 12.58 12.37 11.96
CA GLY A 44 13.48 11.18 11.98
C GLY A 44 13.08 9.95 12.82
N ASN A 45 11.90 9.94 13.46
CA ASN A 45 11.19 8.79 14.02
C ASN A 45 10.14 8.17 13.05
N GLY A 46 10.06 8.66 11.81
CA GLY A 46 9.12 8.24 10.76
C GLY A 46 9.39 6.87 10.14
N SER A 47 10.38 6.12 10.65
CA SER A 47 10.73 4.81 10.11
C SER A 47 9.60 3.79 10.24
N LEU A 48 8.92 3.73 11.39
CA LEU A 48 7.79 2.82 11.61
C LEU A 48 6.54 3.24 10.83
N CYS A 49 6.26 4.55 10.78
CA CYS A 49 5.19 5.13 9.97
C CYS A 49 5.39 4.79 8.48
N PHE A 50 6.60 5.03 7.97
CA PHE A 50 6.97 4.70 6.60
C PHE A 50 6.93 3.19 6.32
N VAL A 51 7.35 2.34 7.27
CA VAL A 51 7.25 0.87 7.13
C VAL A 51 5.79 0.43 7.05
N VAL A 52 4.90 0.94 7.91
CA VAL A 52 3.47 0.63 7.86
C VAL A 52 2.84 1.14 6.57
N PHE A 53 3.21 2.34 6.12
CA PHE A 53 2.82 2.87 4.82
C PHE A 53 3.27 1.95 3.68
N LEU A 54 4.54 1.55 3.63
CA LEU A 54 5.03 0.65 2.58
C LEU A 54 4.29 -0.68 2.60
N LEU A 55 4.10 -1.28 3.77
CA LEU A 55 3.42 -2.57 3.93
C LEU A 55 1.96 -2.51 3.49
N THR A 56 1.25 -1.41 3.74
CA THR A 56 -0.18 -1.30 3.45
C THR A 56 -0.48 -0.64 2.11
N TYR A 57 0.19 0.46 1.76
CA TYR A 57 -0.02 1.19 0.52
C TYR A 57 0.61 0.48 -0.68
N PHE A 58 1.94 0.24 -0.66
CA PHE A 58 2.62 -0.34 -1.84
C PHE A 58 2.12 -1.76 -2.13
N PHE A 59 2.07 -2.64 -1.13
CA PHE A 59 1.55 -3.99 -1.35
C PHE A 59 0.03 -4.02 -1.55
N GLY A 60 -0.73 -3.09 -0.98
CA GLY A 60 -2.16 -2.93 -1.28
C GLY A 60 -2.42 -2.59 -2.75
N MET A 61 -1.68 -1.60 -3.29
CA MET A 61 -1.74 -1.24 -4.70
C MET A 61 -1.25 -2.38 -5.59
N ALA A 62 -0.16 -3.06 -5.22
CA ALA A 62 0.33 -4.24 -5.94
C ALA A 62 -0.71 -5.37 -5.97
N ALA A 63 -1.41 -5.62 -4.85
CA ALA A 63 -2.50 -6.60 -4.80
C ALA A 63 -3.63 -6.24 -5.77
N SER A 64 -4.02 -4.96 -5.86
CA SER A 64 -5.02 -4.50 -6.84
C SER A 64 -4.57 -4.74 -8.28
N VAL A 65 -3.30 -4.47 -8.61
CA VAL A 65 -2.76 -4.73 -9.95
C VAL A 65 -2.71 -6.23 -10.26
N TRP A 66 -2.26 -7.07 -9.32
CA TRP A 66 -2.26 -8.52 -9.49
C TRP A 66 -3.67 -9.11 -9.64
N TRP A 67 -4.67 -8.54 -8.96
CA TRP A 67 -6.08 -8.91 -9.16
C TRP A 67 -6.56 -8.62 -10.58
N ILE A 68 -6.19 -7.46 -11.13
CA ILE A 68 -6.49 -7.10 -12.53
C ILE A 68 -5.81 -8.07 -13.49
N ILE A 69 -4.52 -8.39 -13.26
CA ILE A 69 -3.76 -9.32 -14.10
C ILE A 69 -4.35 -10.74 -14.05
N LEU A 70 -4.79 -11.19 -12.86
CA LEU A 70 -5.48 -12.48 -12.69
C LEU A 70 -6.79 -12.52 -13.49
N SER A 71 -7.58 -11.45 -13.40
CA SER A 71 -8.85 -11.31 -14.12
C SER A 71 -8.63 -11.27 -15.64
N LEU A 72 -7.62 -10.53 -16.12
CA LEU A 72 -7.22 -10.52 -17.52
C LEU A 72 -6.78 -11.91 -18.00
N SER A 73 -5.98 -12.62 -17.22
CA SER A 73 -5.54 -13.98 -17.53
C SER A 73 -6.72 -14.95 -17.65
N TRP A 74 -7.73 -14.79 -16.79
CA TRP A 74 -8.96 -15.57 -16.86
C TRP A 74 -9.77 -15.27 -18.13
N VAL A 75 -9.93 -13.99 -18.48
CA VAL A 75 -10.62 -13.59 -19.73
C VAL A 75 -9.87 -14.10 -20.96
N LEU A 76 -8.54 -13.98 -21.02
CA LEU A 76 -7.74 -14.48 -22.15
C LEU A 76 -7.85 -15.99 -22.31
N ALA A 77 -7.90 -16.73 -21.21
CA ALA A 77 -8.09 -18.17 -21.24
C ALA A 77 -9.51 -18.56 -21.68
N ALA A 78 -10.54 -17.90 -21.14
CA ALA A 78 -11.94 -18.26 -21.37
C ALA A 78 -12.50 -17.74 -22.72
N ALA A 79 -12.27 -16.47 -23.03
CA ALA A 79 -12.84 -15.80 -24.21
C ALA A 79 -11.93 -15.88 -25.43
N SER A 80 -10.63 -15.58 -25.25
CA SER A 80 -9.67 -15.55 -26.35
C SER A 80 -9.01 -16.91 -26.62
N LYS A 81 -9.30 -17.92 -25.78
CA LYS A 81 -8.77 -19.29 -25.87
C LYS A 81 -7.24 -19.35 -25.92
N TRP A 82 -6.56 -18.42 -25.25
CA TRP A 82 -5.10 -18.44 -25.17
C TRP A 82 -4.63 -19.69 -24.44
N SER A 83 -3.58 -20.33 -24.96
CA SER A 83 -2.94 -21.45 -24.26
C SER A 83 -2.20 -20.96 -23.01
N SER A 84 -1.91 -21.87 -22.08
CA SER A 84 -1.18 -21.49 -20.86
C SER A 84 0.26 -21.04 -21.16
N GLU A 85 0.85 -21.57 -22.23
CA GLU A 85 2.17 -21.20 -22.75
C GLU A 85 2.15 -19.78 -23.31
N ALA A 86 1.09 -19.40 -24.04
CA ALA A 86 0.92 -18.05 -24.58
C ALA A 86 0.76 -16.99 -23.48
N ILE A 87 0.08 -17.32 -22.38
CA ILE A 87 -0.01 -16.40 -21.22
C ILE A 87 1.33 -16.34 -20.48
N SER A 88 2.02 -17.48 -20.34
CA SER A 88 3.30 -17.58 -19.63
C SER A 88 4.43 -16.82 -20.35
N SER A 89 4.42 -16.77 -21.69
CA SER A 89 5.43 -16.02 -22.46
C SER A 89 5.39 -14.51 -22.18
N TYR A 90 4.26 -13.97 -21.71
CA TYR A 90 4.11 -12.57 -21.31
C TYR A 90 4.38 -12.30 -19.82
N SER A 91 4.76 -13.32 -19.04
CA SER A 91 5.01 -13.22 -17.60
C SER A 91 5.90 -12.03 -17.22
N ALA A 92 7.01 -11.81 -17.92
CA ALA A 92 7.91 -10.69 -17.65
C ALA A 92 7.23 -9.31 -17.74
N HIS A 93 6.33 -9.13 -18.72
CA HIS A 93 5.57 -7.89 -18.87
C HIS A 93 4.57 -7.71 -17.73
N PHE A 94 3.88 -8.79 -17.33
CA PHE A 94 2.96 -8.75 -16.21
C PHE A 94 3.66 -8.45 -14.88
N HIS A 95 4.85 -9.00 -14.65
CA HIS A 95 5.68 -8.65 -13.49
C HIS A 95 6.15 -7.21 -13.54
N ALA A 96 6.60 -6.70 -14.69
CA ALA A 96 6.98 -5.30 -14.83
C ALA A 96 5.81 -4.37 -14.48
N VAL A 97 4.62 -4.60 -15.03
CA VAL A 97 3.41 -3.81 -14.74
C VAL A 97 3.00 -3.96 -13.27
N GLY A 98 3.00 -5.19 -12.75
CA GLY A 98 2.62 -5.52 -11.38
C GLY A 98 3.43 -4.81 -10.31
N TRP A 99 4.70 -4.52 -10.58
CA TRP A 99 5.61 -3.88 -9.62
C TRP A 99 5.89 -2.42 -9.91
N LEU A 100 6.05 -2.03 -11.18
CA LEU A 100 6.39 -0.65 -11.54
C LEU A 100 5.21 0.31 -11.35
N LEU A 101 3.97 -0.12 -11.56
CA LEU A 101 2.81 0.75 -11.33
C LEU A 101 2.67 1.14 -9.84
N PRO A 102 2.64 0.20 -8.87
CA PRO A 102 2.64 0.55 -7.46
C PRO A 102 3.87 1.35 -7.05
N ALA A 103 5.05 1.01 -7.58
CA ALA A 103 6.28 1.75 -7.29
C ALA A 103 6.20 3.22 -7.75
N ALA A 104 5.70 3.46 -8.96
CA ALA A 104 5.50 4.81 -9.47
C ALA A 104 4.50 5.61 -8.62
N GLN A 105 3.38 4.99 -8.20
CA GLN A 105 2.43 5.62 -7.28
C GLN A 105 3.08 5.98 -5.94
N THR A 106 3.85 5.05 -5.36
CA THR A 106 4.60 5.31 -4.11
C THR A 106 5.59 6.45 -4.28
N ILE A 107 6.34 6.50 -5.39
CA ILE A 107 7.28 7.61 -5.66
C ILE A 107 6.54 8.94 -5.75
N VAL A 108 5.39 8.99 -6.43
CA VAL A 108 4.56 10.20 -6.49
C VAL A 108 4.16 10.66 -5.09
N VAL A 109 3.67 9.75 -4.25
CA VAL A 109 3.31 10.07 -2.86
C VAL A 109 4.50 10.64 -2.08
N LEU A 110 5.69 10.05 -2.25
CA LEU A 110 6.93 10.52 -1.61
C LEU A 110 7.37 11.89 -2.11
N VAL A 111 7.29 12.14 -3.42
CA VAL A 111 7.63 13.44 -4.02
C VAL A 111 6.73 14.56 -3.49
N PHE A 112 5.47 14.26 -3.24
CA PHE A 112 4.52 15.22 -2.66
C PHE A 112 4.53 15.25 -1.12
N ASN A 113 5.38 14.44 -0.45
CA ASN A 113 5.38 14.26 1.00
C ASN A 113 3.97 14.03 1.58
N ALA A 114 3.14 13.28 0.85
CA ALA A 114 1.72 13.08 1.16
C ALA A 114 1.48 11.82 2.01
N ILE A 115 2.37 11.55 2.98
CA ILE A 115 2.23 10.44 3.93
C ILE A 115 2.00 11.03 5.31
N ASP A 116 0.83 10.74 5.86
CA ASP A 116 0.43 11.19 7.19
C ASP A 116 -0.05 10.01 8.04
N GLY A 117 0.19 10.10 9.34
CA GLY A 117 -0.49 9.27 10.34
C GLY A 117 -1.97 9.62 10.47
N ASP A 118 -2.84 8.62 10.49
CA ASP A 118 -4.26 8.80 10.76
C ASP A 118 -4.55 8.53 12.25
N PRO A 119 -5.01 9.53 13.02
CA PRO A 119 -5.30 9.39 14.45
C PRO A 119 -6.53 8.52 14.74
N VAL A 120 -7.38 8.19 13.75
CA VAL A 120 -8.50 7.27 13.95
C VAL A 120 -8.03 5.82 13.77
N THR A 121 -7.33 5.54 12.67
CA THR A 121 -6.92 4.17 12.34
C THR A 121 -5.57 3.79 12.94
N GLY A 122 -4.73 4.73 13.36
CA GLY A 122 -3.38 4.47 13.90
C GLY A 122 -2.38 3.96 12.87
N MET A 123 -2.70 4.16 11.60
CA MET A 123 -1.89 3.73 10.46
C MET A 123 -1.29 4.96 9.80
N CYS A 124 -0.19 4.77 9.09
CA CYS A 124 0.32 5.78 8.16
C CYS A 124 -0.11 5.42 6.75
N TYR A 125 -0.72 6.38 6.06
CA TYR A 125 -1.25 6.19 4.71
C TYR A 125 -1.13 7.48 3.89
N VAL A 126 -1.61 7.46 2.65
CA VAL A 126 -1.76 8.69 1.87
C VAL A 126 -2.69 9.64 2.61
N GLY A 127 -2.16 10.79 2.98
CA GLY A 127 -2.84 11.88 3.65
C GLY A 127 -2.14 13.17 3.25
N ASN A 128 -2.92 14.21 2.95
CA ASN A 128 -2.40 15.54 2.69
C ASN A 128 -3.10 16.50 3.64
N THR A 129 -2.79 16.33 4.93
CA THR A 129 -3.37 17.14 5.99
C THR A 129 -2.57 18.43 6.15
N ASP A 130 -3.12 19.56 5.70
CA ASP A 130 -2.62 20.86 6.13
C ASP A 130 -2.86 20.96 7.64
N VAL A 131 -1.77 20.83 8.40
CA VAL A 131 -1.76 20.69 9.84
C VAL A 131 -2.49 21.84 10.54
N ASN A 132 -2.62 23.00 9.89
CA ASN A 132 -3.33 24.17 10.43
C ASN A 132 -4.85 24.03 10.33
N HIS A 133 -5.37 23.39 9.28
CA HIS A 133 -6.82 23.30 9.05
C HIS A 133 -7.44 22.10 9.78
N LEU A 134 -6.73 20.97 9.94
CA LEU A 134 -7.25 19.83 10.70
C LEU A 134 -7.18 20.01 12.23
N ARG A 135 -6.13 20.66 12.74
CA ARG A 135 -5.98 20.92 14.19
C ARG A 135 -7.06 21.84 14.76
N MET A 136 -7.54 22.81 13.96
CA MET A 136 -8.48 23.83 14.42
C MET A 136 -9.95 23.38 14.35
N PHE A 137 -10.31 22.57 13.35
CA PHE A 137 -11.72 22.29 13.05
C PHE A 137 -12.20 20.86 13.37
N VAL A 138 -11.29 19.89 13.51
CA VAL A 138 -11.67 18.48 13.68
C VAL A 138 -11.04 17.83 14.90
N LEU A 139 -9.78 18.17 15.22
CA LEU A 139 -9.04 17.58 16.35
C LEU A 139 -9.37 18.26 17.68
N GLY A 140 -10.64 18.16 18.07
CA GLY A 140 -11.08 18.31 19.45
C GLY A 140 -10.74 17.10 20.31
N LYS A 141 -9.68 16.32 20.02
CA LYS A 141 -8.95 15.48 20.96
C LYS A 141 -7.54 15.28 20.42
N ASN A 142 -6.61 15.27 21.36
CA ASN A 142 -5.25 14.76 21.21
C ASN A 142 -5.25 13.42 20.46
N CYS A 143 -4.09 12.98 19.98
CA CYS A 143 -3.86 11.54 20.03
C CYS A 143 -4.15 11.11 21.50
#